data_AF-A0A7W0R868-F1
#
_entry.id   AF-A0A7W0R868-F1
#
_cell.length_a   1.000
_cell.length_b   1.000
_cell.length_c   1.000
_cell.angle_alpha   90.00
_cell.angle_beta   90.00
_cell.angle_gamma   90.00
#
_symmetry.space_group_name_H-M   'P 1'
#
loop_
_entity.id
_entity.type
_entity.pdbx_description
1 polymer ?
#
loop_
_entity_poly.entity_id
_entity_poly.type
_entity_poly.pdbx_seq_one_letter_code
_entity_poly.pdbx_strand_id
1 'polypeptide(L)'
;MSTSDLQTVNGFNARVREYAALHNKLESTLPAFATDTSPQLIDKHQRGLEQLMVVSRAAAKRGDIFTPDAERFFRRVLGQVFAGADGRQLKATIMDENTADVKLAVNARYPDEIPLSTMPPQVLAVMPKLPDELEYRFIGARLILLDVHAHIIVDYIDNVLPQ
;
A
#
# COMPACT_ATOMS: atom_id res chain seq x y z
N MET A 1 -19.33 -11.91 -7.80
CA MET A 1 -18.48 -10.81 -8.30
C MET A 1 -19.02 -10.44 -9.69
N SER A 2 -19.30 -9.17 -9.97
CA SER A 2 -19.87 -8.76 -11.26
C SER A 2 -18.80 -8.78 -12.38
N THR A 3 -19.20 -8.78 -13.65
CA THR A 3 -18.24 -8.64 -14.78
C THR A 3 -17.46 -7.34 -14.70
N SER A 4 -18.09 -6.25 -14.25
CA SER A 4 -17.44 -4.97 -14.01
C SER A 4 -16.37 -5.07 -12.91
N ASP A 5 -16.67 -5.79 -11.82
CA ASP A 5 -15.70 -5.98 -10.72
C ASP A 5 -14.48 -6.77 -11.19
N LEU A 6 -14.67 -7.79 -12.03
CA LEU A 6 -13.58 -8.57 -12.60
C LEU A 6 -12.67 -7.70 -13.47
N GLN A 7 -13.23 -6.82 -14.30
CA GLN A 7 -12.46 -5.88 -15.10
C GLN A 7 -11.67 -4.90 -14.23
N THR A 8 -12.31 -4.34 -13.19
CA THR A 8 -11.66 -3.45 -12.23
C THR A 8 -10.50 -4.13 -11.52
N VAL A 9 -10.71 -5.34 -10.98
CA VAL A 9 -9.66 -6.08 -10.28
C VAL A 9 -8.52 -6.48 -11.22
N ASN A 10 -8.82 -6.88 -12.45
CA ASN A 10 -7.78 -7.18 -13.45
C ASN A 10 -6.96 -5.94 -13.80
N GLY A 11 -7.60 -4.79 -13.96
CA GLY A 11 -6.94 -3.51 -14.24
C GLY A 11 -6.06 -3.03 -13.08
N PHE A 12 -6.51 -3.21 -11.84
CA PHE A 12 -5.71 -2.95 -10.63
C PHE A 12 -4.50 -3.90 -10.55
N ASN A 13 -4.73 -5.21 -10.71
CA ASN A 13 -3.67 -6.22 -10.66
C ASN A 13 -2.63 -6.04 -11.78
N ALA A 14 -3.02 -5.52 -12.95
CA ALA A 14 -2.08 -5.17 -14.01
C ALA A 14 -1.14 -4.03 -13.58
N ARG A 15 -1.68 -2.95 -13.02
CA ARG A 15 -0.91 -1.80 -12.52
C ARG A 15 0.03 -2.17 -11.38
N VAL A 16 -0.45 -2.99 -10.45
CA VAL A 16 0.36 -3.53 -9.36
C VAL A 16 1.52 -4.38 -9.89
N ARG A 17 1.28 -5.23 -10.89
CA ARG A 17 2.34 -6.02 -11.54
C ARG A 17 3.35 -5.17 -12.31
N GLU A 18 2.89 -4.13 -12.99
CA GLU A 18 3.76 -3.16 -13.67
C GLU A 18 4.65 -2.41 -12.66
N TYR A 19 4.08 -2.00 -11.53
CA TYR A 19 4.84 -1.42 -10.42
C TYR A 19 5.90 -2.38 -9.90
N ALA A 20 5.53 -3.61 -9.55
CA ALA A 20 6.45 -4.62 -9.03
C ALA A 20 7.55 -4.98 -10.04
N ALA A 21 7.23 -5.02 -11.34
CA ALA A 21 8.22 -5.24 -12.38
C ALA A 21 9.26 -4.10 -12.46
N LEU A 22 8.82 -2.85 -12.33
CA LEU A 22 9.73 -1.69 -12.25
C LEU A 22 10.58 -1.74 -10.98
N HIS A 23 9.95 -2.00 -9.84
CA HIS A 23 10.61 -2.17 -8.55
C HIS A 23 11.72 -3.21 -8.64
N ASN A 24 11.40 -4.45 -9.02
CA ASN A 24 12.36 -5.55 -9.10
C ASN A 24 13.50 -5.26 -10.07
N LYS A 25 13.20 -4.59 -11.20
CA LYS A 25 14.23 -4.15 -12.14
C LYS A 25 15.21 -3.19 -11.47
N LEU A 26 14.73 -2.20 -10.74
CA LEU A 26 15.57 -1.20 -10.08
C LEU A 26 16.30 -1.78 -8.87
N GLU A 27 15.63 -2.59 -8.06
CA GLU A 27 16.22 -3.28 -6.91
C GLU A 27 17.38 -4.19 -7.33
N SER A 28 17.26 -4.88 -8.47
CA SER A 28 18.34 -5.71 -9.02
C SER A 28 19.62 -4.93 -9.40
N THR A 29 19.55 -3.59 -9.48
CA THR A 29 20.72 -2.75 -9.73
C THR A 29 21.47 -2.36 -8.44
N LEU A 30 20.87 -2.63 -7.28
CA LEU A 30 21.49 -2.39 -5.97
C LEU A 30 22.38 -3.58 -5.56
N PRO A 31 23.40 -3.34 -4.72
CA PRO A 31 24.18 -4.43 -4.14
C PRO A 31 23.27 -5.36 -3.35
N ALA A 32 23.32 -6.66 -3.66
CA ALA A 32 22.59 -7.68 -2.92
C ALA A 32 23.00 -7.68 -1.43
N PHE A 33 22.05 -8.02 -0.56
CA PHE A 33 22.34 -8.23 0.86
C PHE A 33 23.41 -9.31 1.05
N ALA A 34 24.41 -9.02 1.88
CA ALA A 34 25.33 -10.03 2.37
C ALA A 34 24.61 -10.96 3.36
N THR A 35 25.16 -12.15 3.60
CA THR A 35 24.60 -13.16 4.52
C THR A 35 24.43 -12.65 5.96
N ASP A 36 25.13 -11.59 6.35
CA ASP A 36 24.96 -10.87 7.61
C ASP A 36 24.47 -9.45 7.30
N THR A 37 23.18 -9.20 7.51
CA THR A 37 22.53 -7.94 7.15
C THR A 37 22.23 -7.14 8.41
N SER A 38 22.99 -6.07 8.64
CA SER A 38 22.74 -5.14 9.74
C SER A 38 21.58 -4.20 9.42
N PRO A 39 20.88 -3.62 10.42
CA PRO A 39 19.85 -2.61 10.20
C PRO A 39 20.32 -1.42 9.35
N GLN A 40 21.59 -1.04 9.46
CA GLN A 40 22.17 0.06 8.67
C GLN A 40 22.29 -0.30 7.19
N LEU A 41 22.57 -1.57 6.87
CA LEU A 41 22.60 -2.04 5.48
C LEU A 41 21.19 -2.08 4.89
N ILE A 42 20.19 -2.45 5.70
CA ILE A 42 18.77 -2.41 5.29
C ILE A 42 18.36 -0.98 4.98
N ASP A 43 18.57 -0.02 5.89
CA ASP A 43 18.20 1.39 5.66
C ASP A 43 18.90 1.95 4.41
N LYS A 44 20.20 1.69 4.25
CA LYS A 44 20.94 2.15 3.06
C LYS A 44 20.35 1.56 1.77
N HIS A 45 20.00 0.28 1.78
CA HIS A 45 19.39 -0.38 0.64
C HIS A 45 18.01 0.23 0.33
N GLN A 46 17.16 0.40 1.36
CA GLN A 46 15.84 1.01 1.22
C GLN A 46 15.95 2.43 0.65
N ARG A 47 16.87 3.27 1.15
CA ARG A 47 17.09 4.62 0.64
C ARG A 47 17.63 4.65 -0.79
N GLY A 48 18.47 3.68 -1.15
CA GLY A 48 18.93 3.52 -2.54
C GLY A 48 17.76 3.22 -3.48
N LEU A 49 16.88 2.29 -3.07
CA LEU A 49 15.72 1.91 -3.88
C LEU A 49 14.66 3.02 -3.93
N GLU A 50 14.43 3.71 -2.81
CA GLU A 50 13.59 4.91 -2.73
C GLU A 50 13.98 5.91 -3.82
N GLN A 51 15.26 6.31 -3.89
CA GLN A 51 15.73 7.28 -4.87
C GLN A 51 15.48 6.83 -6.30
N LEU A 52 15.78 5.57 -6.62
CA LEU A 52 15.54 5.00 -7.96
C LEU A 52 14.05 5.00 -8.32
N MET A 53 13.19 4.62 -7.38
CA MET A 53 11.74 4.56 -7.57
C MET A 53 11.14 5.96 -7.74
N VAL A 54 11.51 6.91 -6.88
CA VAL A 54 11.04 8.31 -6.95
C VAL A 54 11.40 8.94 -8.30
N VAL A 55 12.64 8.75 -8.77
CA VAL A 55 13.10 9.28 -10.07
C VAL A 55 12.34 8.62 -11.22
N SER A 56 12.24 7.29 -11.21
CA SER A 56 11.58 6.54 -12.29
C SER A 56 10.07 6.78 -12.35
N ARG A 57 9.47 7.16 -11.21
CA ARG A 57 8.05 7.48 -11.06
C ARG A 57 7.79 8.97 -10.87
N ALA A 58 8.65 9.85 -11.38
CA ALA A 58 8.53 11.31 -11.16
C ALA A 58 7.18 11.91 -11.59
N ALA A 59 6.48 11.28 -12.53
CA ALA A 59 5.16 11.70 -13.00
C ALA A 59 3.97 10.99 -12.31
N ALA A 60 4.25 10.05 -11.39
CA ALA A 60 3.21 9.29 -10.71
C ALA A 60 2.38 10.18 -9.80
N LYS A 61 1.07 9.95 -9.79
CA LYS A 61 0.10 10.70 -9.02
C LYS A 61 -0.93 9.77 -8.40
N ARG A 62 -1.67 10.32 -7.43
CA ARG A 62 -2.74 9.58 -6.76
C ARG A 62 -3.77 9.11 -7.78
N GLY A 63 -4.16 7.84 -7.67
CA GLY A 63 -5.14 7.20 -8.53
C GLY A 63 -4.59 6.61 -9.83
N ASP A 64 -3.26 6.63 -10.03
CA ASP A 64 -2.65 5.89 -11.14
C ASP A 64 -2.77 4.36 -10.93
N ILE A 65 -2.72 3.89 -9.68
CA ILE A 65 -2.93 2.48 -9.31
C ILE A 65 -4.36 2.26 -8.80
N PHE A 66 -4.76 2.99 -7.76
CA PHE A 66 -6.14 3.02 -7.27
C PHE A 66 -6.99 3.93 -8.16
N THR A 67 -7.19 3.52 -9.41
CA THR A 67 -8.05 4.25 -10.35
C THR A 67 -9.44 4.52 -9.76
N PRO A 68 -10.22 5.48 -10.27
CA PRO A 68 -11.54 5.77 -9.73
C PRO A 68 -12.47 4.54 -9.63
N ASP A 69 -12.36 3.60 -10.57
CA ASP A 69 -13.09 2.32 -10.51
C ASP A 69 -12.56 1.39 -9.42
N ALA A 70 -11.24 1.27 -9.29
CA ALA A 70 -10.61 0.49 -8.22
C ALA A 70 -10.99 1.07 -6.86
N GLU A 71 -10.88 2.38 -6.67
CA GLU A 71 -11.28 3.07 -5.45
C GLU A 71 -12.73 2.75 -5.07
N ARG A 72 -13.68 2.84 -6.01
CA ARG A 72 -15.07 2.45 -5.77
C ARG A 72 -15.22 0.99 -5.35
N PHE A 73 -14.47 0.09 -5.98
CA PHE A 73 -14.44 -1.32 -5.61
C PHE A 73 -13.93 -1.51 -4.17
N PHE A 74 -12.79 -0.92 -3.81
CA PHE A 74 -12.22 -1.01 -2.47
C PHE A 74 -13.16 -0.44 -1.40
N ARG A 75 -13.75 0.74 -1.63
CA ARG A 75 -14.74 1.35 -0.72
C ARG A 75 -15.93 0.42 -0.49
N ARG A 76 -16.47 -0.20 -1.55
CA ARG A 76 -17.62 -1.10 -1.44
C ARG A 76 -17.28 -2.37 -0.67
N VAL A 77 -16.16 -3.01 -1.00
CA VAL A 77 -15.73 -4.25 -0.36
C VAL A 77 -15.40 -4.02 1.11
N LEU A 78 -14.66 -2.95 1.42
CA LEU A 78 -14.40 -2.55 2.80
C LEU A 78 -15.69 -2.18 3.53
N GLY A 79 -16.57 -1.40 2.90
CA GLY A 79 -17.87 -1.06 3.48
C GLY A 79 -18.68 -2.28 3.89
N GLN A 80 -18.64 -3.37 3.12
CA GLN A 80 -19.28 -4.64 3.48
C GLN A 80 -18.62 -5.31 4.70
N VAL A 81 -17.28 -5.33 4.77
CA VAL A 81 -16.54 -5.87 5.93
C VAL A 81 -16.90 -5.08 7.20
N PHE A 82 -16.86 -3.76 7.13
CA PHE A 82 -17.12 -2.89 8.29
C PHE A 82 -18.61 -2.73 8.65
N ALA A 83 -19.52 -3.17 7.78
CA ALA A 83 -20.95 -3.28 8.10
C ALA A 83 -21.31 -4.60 8.80
N GLY A 84 -20.38 -5.56 8.88
CA GLY A 84 -20.58 -6.81 9.62
C GLY A 84 -20.68 -6.62 11.13
N ALA A 85 -21.05 -7.69 11.85
CA ALA A 85 -21.30 -7.65 13.30
C ALA A 85 -20.13 -7.04 14.10
N ASP A 86 -18.90 -7.38 13.72
CA ASP A 86 -17.67 -6.93 14.40
C ASP A 86 -17.06 -5.66 13.77
N GLY A 87 -17.69 -5.11 12.73
CA GLY A 87 -17.11 -4.02 11.94
C GLY A 87 -16.82 -2.76 12.74
N ARG A 88 -17.66 -2.43 13.74
CA ARG A 88 -17.42 -1.30 14.66
C ARG A 88 -16.17 -1.50 15.50
N GLN A 89 -16.00 -2.69 16.09
CA GLN A 89 -14.83 -3.01 16.90
C GLN A 89 -13.56 -3.03 16.04
N LEU A 90 -13.65 -3.61 14.85
CA LEU A 90 -12.54 -3.63 13.89
C LEU A 90 -12.09 -2.22 13.50
N LYS A 91 -13.04 -1.33 13.20
CA LYS A 91 -12.74 0.07 12.87
C LYS A 91 -12.07 0.78 14.06
N ALA A 92 -12.55 0.56 15.29
CA ALA A 92 -11.95 1.14 16.48
C ALA A 92 -10.48 0.71 16.64
N THR A 93 -10.18 -0.59 16.51
CA THR A 93 -8.80 -1.09 16.60
C THR A 93 -7.88 -0.44 15.55
N ILE A 94 -8.32 -0.31 14.30
CA ILE A 94 -7.53 0.35 13.24
C ILE A 94 -7.26 1.82 13.59
N MET A 95 -8.26 2.53 14.12
CA MET A 95 -8.15 3.95 14.44
C MET A 95 -7.27 4.19 15.69
N ASP A 96 -7.33 3.31 16.68
CA ASP A 96 -6.50 3.38 17.89
C ASP A 96 -5.01 3.12 17.57
N GLU A 97 -4.71 2.24 16.61
CA GLU A 97 -3.34 1.96 16.18
C GLU A 97 -2.72 3.11 15.35
N ASN A 98 -3.55 3.90 14.67
CA ASN A 98 -3.09 4.89 13.68
C ASN A 98 -3.43 6.33 14.09
N THR A 99 -2.85 6.78 15.19
CA THR A 99 -3.06 8.13 15.75
C THR A 99 -2.18 9.22 15.10
N ALA A 100 -1.24 8.85 14.24
CA ALA A 100 -0.27 9.79 13.68
C ALA A 100 -0.82 10.60 12.50
N ASP A 101 -0.55 11.91 12.51
CA ASP A 101 -0.88 12.82 11.42
C ASP A 101 0.19 12.75 10.32
N VAL A 102 0.06 11.74 9.43
CA VAL A 102 0.94 11.56 8.28
C VAL A 102 0.42 12.36 7.09
N LYS A 103 1.27 13.24 6.53
CA LYS A 103 1.02 13.87 5.23
C LYS A 103 1.26 12.85 4.11
N LEU A 104 0.19 12.38 3.49
CA LEU A 104 0.29 11.41 2.40
C LEU A 104 0.59 12.10 1.07
N ALA A 105 1.62 11.62 0.39
CA ALA A 105 1.92 11.97 -0.98
C ALA A 105 2.48 10.74 -1.70
N VAL A 106 2.10 10.59 -2.97
CA VAL A 106 2.69 9.55 -3.84
C VAL A 106 4.19 9.79 -3.94
N ASN A 107 4.97 8.70 -3.88
CA ASN A 107 6.43 8.68 -3.81
C ASN A 107 7.05 9.28 -2.55
N ALA A 108 6.26 9.74 -1.57
CA ALA A 108 6.84 10.16 -0.30
C ALA A 108 7.24 8.93 0.54
N ARG A 109 8.38 9.04 1.22
CA ARG A 109 8.80 8.06 2.23
C ARG A 109 7.77 8.02 3.36
N TYR A 110 7.38 6.82 3.77
CA TYR A 110 6.59 6.68 4.98
C TYR A 110 7.46 7.02 6.20
N PRO A 111 6.97 7.78 7.21
CA PRO A 111 7.83 8.23 8.30
C PRO A 111 8.43 7.07 9.10
N ASP A 112 9.76 7.08 9.25
CA ASP A 112 10.52 6.00 9.87
C ASP A 112 10.18 5.82 11.37
N GLU A 113 9.68 6.86 12.05
CA GLU A 113 9.32 6.85 13.47
C GLU A 113 7.91 6.31 13.74
N ILE A 114 7.09 6.17 12.70
CA ILE A 114 5.71 5.70 12.84
C ILE A 114 5.70 4.20 12.59
N PRO A 115 5.23 3.37 13.55
CA PRO A 115 5.16 1.95 13.32
C PRO A 115 4.14 1.61 12.22
N LEU A 116 4.41 0.53 11.48
CA LEU A 116 3.44 -0.03 10.53
C LEU A 116 2.39 -0.84 11.29
N SER A 117 1.13 -0.36 11.28
CA SER A 117 -0.01 -1.10 11.80
C SER A 117 -0.27 -2.37 10.96
N THR A 118 -0.69 -3.45 11.62
CA THR A 118 -1.02 -4.71 10.93
C THR A 118 -2.37 -4.63 10.22
N MET A 119 -2.47 -5.22 9.03
CA MET A 119 -3.77 -5.34 8.37
C MET A 119 -4.58 -6.49 8.97
N PRO A 120 -5.83 -6.24 9.41
CA PRO A 120 -6.66 -7.31 9.94
C PRO A 120 -6.89 -8.42 8.89
N PRO A 121 -6.77 -9.71 9.24
CA PRO A 121 -6.90 -10.81 8.27
C PRO A 121 -8.24 -10.80 7.51
N GLN A 122 -9.33 -10.44 8.19
CA GLN A 122 -10.66 -10.31 7.57
C GLN A 122 -10.76 -9.20 6.52
N VAL A 123 -9.93 -8.16 6.63
CA VAL A 123 -9.79 -7.13 5.59
C VAL A 123 -9.01 -7.71 4.41
N LEU A 124 -7.85 -8.31 4.66
CA LEU A 124 -7.01 -8.89 3.60
C LEU A 124 -7.72 -9.98 2.80
N ALA A 125 -8.59 -10.77 3.45
CA ALA A 125 -9.33 -11.86 2.81
C ALA A 125 -10.23 -11.43 1.64
N VAL A 126 -10.63 -10.15 1.60
CA VAL A 126 -11.49 -9.60 0.55
C VAL A 126 -10.76 -8.71 -0.45
N MET A 127 -9.46 -8.46 -0.23
CA MET A 127 -8.65 -7.62 -1.11
C MET A 127 -8.03 -8.40 -2.27
N PRO A 128 -7.75 -7.74 -3.42
CA PRO A 128 -6.85 -8.31 -4.41
C PRO A 128 -5.48 -8.57 -3.80
N LYS A 129 -4.90 -9.74 -4.07
CA LYS A 129 -3.56 -10.10 -3.59
C LYS A 129 -2.52 -9.15 -4.17
N LEU A 130 -1.55 -8.79 -3.34
CA LEU A 130 -0.39 -8.01 -3.73
C LEU A 130 0.82 -8.94 -3.94
N PRO A 131 1.79 -8.53 -4.76
CA PRO A 131 3.11 -9.15 -4.81
C PRO A 131 3.91 -8.76 -3.55
N ASP A 132 5.01 -9.46 -3.28
CA ASP A 132 5.73 -9.40 -2.00
C ASP A 132 6.33 -8.02 -1.70
N GLU A 133 6.55 -7.19 -2.72
CA GLU A 133 7.13 -5.84 -2.59
C GLU A 133 6.11 -4.81 -2.05
N LEU A 134 4.81 -5.17 -2.03
CA LEU A 134 3.72 -4.25 -1.75
C LEU A 134 2.81 -4.72 -0.62
N GLU A 135 2.41 -3.78 0.22
CA GLU A 135 1.47 -4.03 1.30
C GLU A 135 0.34 -2.99 1.34
N TYR A 136 -0.85 -3.44 1.73
CA TYR A 136 -1.91 -2.54 2.17
C TYR A 136 -1.63 -2.13 3.61
N ARG A 137 -1.81 -0.85 3.93
CA ARG A 137 -1.78 -0.35 5.33
C ARG A 137 -2.86 0.69 5.54
N PHE A 138 -3.39 0.78 6.76
CA PHE A 138 -4.27 1.87 7.15
C PHE A 138 -3.48 3.00 7.82
N ILE A 139 -3.91 4.24 7.58
CA ILE A 139 -3.50 5.40 8.37
C ILE A 139 -4.76 6.20 8.69
N GLY A 140 -5.33 5.95 9.86
CA GLY A 140 -6.69 6.36 10.20
C GLY A 140 -7.69 5.78 9.19
N ALA A 141 -8.57 6.61 8.63
CA ALA A 141 -9.55 6.19 7.64
C ALA A 141 -8.99 6.04 6.20
N ARG A 142 -7.68 6.19 6.00
CA ARG A 142 -7.03 6.18 4.68
C ARG A 142 -6.40 4.82 4.44
N LEU A 143 -6.52 4.28 3.24
CA LEU A 143 -5.81 3.07 2.81
C LEU A 143 -4.64 3.48 1.93
N ILE A 144 -3.44 3.04 2.29
CA ILE A 144 -2.24 3.23 1.48
C ILE A 144 -1.81 1.91 0.85
N LEU A 145 -1.17 2.02 -0.31
CA LEU A 145 -0.33 0.98 -0.89
C LEU A 145 1.12 1.37 -0.60
N LEU A 146 1.80 0.58 0.23
CA LEU A 146 3.17 0.80 0.67
C LEU A 146 4.10 -0.13 -0.09
N ASP A 147 5.20 0.42 -0.59
CA ASP A 147 6.34 -0.36 -1.02
C ASP A 147 7.26 -0.61 0.18
N VAL A 148 7.43 -1.86 0.58
CA VAL A 148 8.14 -2.22 1.81
C VAL A 148 9.67 -2.24 1.65
N HIS A 149 10.19 -2.42 0.44
CA HIS A 149 11.64 -2.37 0.22
C HIS A 149 12.10 -0.95 -0.09
N ALA A 150 11.31 -0.12 -0.78
CA ALA A 150 11.63 1.28 -1.03
C ALA A 150 11.12 2.23 0.07
N HIS A 151 10.26 1.73 0.98
CA HIS A 151 9.65 2.47 2.09
C HIS A 151 8.86 3.72 1.64
N ILE A 152 8.17 3.64 0.49
CA ILE A 152 7.43 4.77 -0.10
C ILE A 152 5.94 4.49 -0.26
N ILE A 153 5.13 5.53 -0.17
CA ILE A 153 3.69 5.47 -0.47
C ILE A 153 3.52 5.42 -1.99
N VAL A 154 3.01 4.32 -2.50
CA VAL A 154 2.86 4.05 -3.93
C VAL A 154 1.62 4.73 -4.50
N ASP A 155 0.51 4.61 -3.77
CA ASP A 155 -0.78 5.24 -4.04
C ASP A 155 -1.64 5.16 -2.77
N TYR A 156 -2.75 5.90 -2.70
CA TYR A 156 -3.64 5.88 -1.54
C TYR A 156 -5.08 6.29 -1.87
N ILE A 157 -5.99 5.84 -1.01
CA ILE A 157 -7.40 6.23 -1.00
C ILE A 157 -7.70 6.96 0.31
N ASP A 158 -8.19 8.19 0.21
CA ASP A 158 -8.65 8.95 1.36
C ASP A 158 -10.02 8.45 1.85
N ASN A 159 -10.26 8.46 3.17
CA ASN A 159 -11.58 8.17 3.77
C ASN A 159 -12.21 6.87 3.25
N VAL A 160 -11.43 5.81 3.05
CA VAL A 160 -11.91 4.55 2.45
C VAL A 160 -12.89 3.81 3.37
N LEU A 161 -12.76 4.01 4.68
CA LEU A 161 -13.64 3.42 5.68
C LEU A 161 -15.00 4.13 5.68
N PRO A 162 -16.11 3.41 5.90
CA PRO A 162 -17.42 4.06 6.05
C PRO A 162 -17.38 5.05 7.22
N GLN A 163 -18.08 6.17 7.08
CA GLN A 163 -18.24 7.18 8.14
C GLN A 163 -18.93 6.57 9.36
#